data_AF-A0A2S7QIS6-F1
#
_entry.id   AF-A0A2S7QIS6-F1
#
_cell.length_a   1.000
_cell.length_b   1.000
_cell.length_c   1.000
_cell.angle_alpha   90.00
_cell.angle_beta   90.00
_cell.angle_gamma   90.00
#
_symmetry.space_group_name_H-M   'P 1'
#
loop_
_entity.id
_entity.type
_entity.pdbx_description
1 polymer ?
#
loop_
_entity_poly.entity_id
_entity_poly.type
_entity_poly.pdbx_seq_one_letter_code
_entity_poly.pdbx_strand_id
1 'polypeptide(L)'
;METILDQLSQLSSSVDRKTKRELAAKLRLMADSLEDVDDTVNRYMYLHLQVAAVRVGIDLKLYDLLVASETPLSVEDIAKTTGASPLLLGPNNQALKLFNSLMRPQGD
;
A
#
# COMPACT_ATOMS: atom_id res chain seq x y z
N MET A 1 -8.57 11.41 18.55
CA MET A 1 -7.95 10.95 17.29
C MET A 1 -8.91 10.03 16.54
N GLU A 2 -9.36 8.94 17.18
CA GLU A 2 -10.34 7.99 16.64
C GLU A 2 -11.60 8.66 16.08
N THR A 3 -12.20 9.60 16.82
CA THR A 3 -13.36 10.37 16.36
C THR A 3 -13.13 11.16 15.05
N ILE A 4 -11.92 11.67 14.83
CA ILE A 4 -11.58 12.41 13.60
C ILE A 4 -11.45 11.42 12.43
N LEU A 5 -10.88 10.24 12.67
CA LEU A 5 -10.75 9.19 11.67
C LEU A 5 -12.12 8.64 11.27
N ASP A 6 -13.04 8.47 12.23
CA ASP A 6 -14.43 8.05 11.95
C ASP A 6 -15.15 9.08 11.08
N GLN A 7 -15.01 10.36 11.38
CA GLN A 7 -15.60 11.44 10.59
C GLN A 7 -15.04 11.48 9.16
N LEU A 8 -13.72 11.29 8.99
CA LEU A 8 -13.10 11.21 7.67
C LEU A 8 -13.57 9.98 6.88
N SER A 9 -13.76 8.85 7.56
CA SER A 9 -14.31 7.63 6.96
C SER A 9 -15.72 7.87 6.43
N GLN A 10 -16.62 8.40 7.27
CA GLN A 10 -18.00 8.76 6.91
C GLN A 10 -18.08 9.81 5.78
N LEU A 11 -17.18 10.79 5.79
CA LEU A 11 -17.09 11.76 4.70
C LEU A 11 -16.65 11.08 3.40
N SER A 12 -15.65 10.19 3.46
CA SER A 12 -15.11 9.54 2.27
C SER A 12 -16.06 8.54 1.59
N SER A 13 -17.05 8.03 2.34
CA SER A 13 -18.09 7.11 1.84
C SER A 13 -19.32 7.84 1.26
N SER A 14 -19.53 9.11 1.61
CA SER A 14 -20.70 9.90 1.19
C SER A 14 -20.44 10.85 0.02
N VAL A 15 -19.17 11.09 -0.34
CA VAL A 15 -18.80 12.06 -1.39
C VAL A 15 -18.51 11.41 -2.74
N ASP A 16 -18.58 12.22 -3.80
CA ASP A 16 -18.26 11.78 -5.17
C ASP A 16 -16.75 11.54 -5.38
N ARG A 17 -16.41 10.94 -6.53
CA ARG A 17 -15.02 10.59 -6.86
C ARG A 17 -14.10 11.81 -6.91
N LYS A 18 -14.59 12.97 -7.35
CA LYS A 18 -13.80 14.20 -7.44
C LYS A 18 -13.44 14.69 -6.05
N THR A 19 -14.43 14.82 -5.18
CA THR A 19 -14.26 15.25 -3.78
C THR A 19 -13.39 14.28 -3.00
N LYS A 20 -13.54 12.96 -3.24
CA LYS A 20 -12.68 11.93 -2.62
C LYS A 20 -11.20 12.12 -3.00
N ARG A 21 -10.90 12.49 -4.24
CA ARG A 21 -9.53 12.80 -4.69
C ARG A 21 -8.99 14.07 -4.04
N GLU A 22 -9.80 15.11 -3.94
CA GLU A 22 -9.43 16.37 -3.28
C GLU A 22 -9.16 16.17 -1.78
N LEU A 23 -10.00 15.37 -1.11
CA LEU A 23 -9.81 14.98 0.29
C LEU A 23 -8.48 14.23 0.47
N ALA A 24 -8.20 13.24 -0.37
CA ALA A 24 -6.94 12.49 -0.31
C ALA A 24 -5.71 13.38 -0.53
N ALA A 25 -5.78 14.36 -1.44
CA ALA A 25 -4.70 15.31 -1.68
C ALA A 25 -4.45 16.20 -0.45
N LYS A 26 -5.51 16.72 0.17
CA LYS A 26 -5.39 17.54 1.40
C LYS A 26 -4.83 16.74 2.57
N LEU A 27 -5.26 15.49 2.74
CA LEU A 27 -4.74 14.62 3.80
C LEU A 27 -3.26 14.30 3.61
N ARG A 28 -2.79 14.11 2.36
CA ARG A 28 -1.36 13.95 2.09
C ARG A 28 -0.55 15.19 2.44
N LEU A 29 -1.01 16.38 2.05
CA LEU A 29 -0.34 17.63 2.42
C LEU A 29 -0.29 17.84 3.94
N MET A 30 -1.34 17.43 4.66
CA MET A 30 -1.35 17.46 6.12
C MET A 30 -0.34 16.46 6.70
N ALA A 31 -0.28 15.24 6.17
CA ALA A 31 0.74 14.27 6.58
C ALA A 31 2.16 14.80 6.34
N ASP A 32 2.44 15.34 5.15
CA ASP A 32 3.73 15.97 4.84
C ASP A 32 4.09 17.11 5.82
N SER A 33 3.09 17.88 6.27
CA SER A 33 3.32 18.99 7.23
C SER A 33 3.60 18.55 8.66
N LEU A 34 3.34 17.29 8.99
CA LEU A 34 3.58 16.70 10.31
C LEU A 34 4.93 15.96 10.37
N GLU A 35 5.59 15.70 9.23
CA GLU A 35 6.89 15.06 9.15
C GLU A 35 7.98 15.97 9.73
N ASP A 36 8.93 15.38 10.46
CA ASP A 36 10.19 16.04 10.73
C ASP A 36 11.19 15.86 9.56
N VAL A 37 12.41 16.37 9.72
CA VAL A 37 13.45 16.30 8.68
C VAL A 37 13.85 14.86 8.40
N ASP A 38 13.96 14.02 9.44
CA ASP A 38 14.39 12.63 9.31
C ASP A 38 13.28 11.79 8.64
N ASP A 39 12.02 12.02 9.01
CA ASP A 39 10.85 11.43 8.37
C ASP A 39 10.79 11.79 6.88
N THR A 40 10.99 13.07 6.57
CA THR A 40 10.98 13.56 5.18
C THR A 40 12.08 12.89 4.35
N VAL A 41 13.31 12.86 4.87
CA VAL A 41 14.45 12.21 4.19
C VAL A 41 14.19 10.72 3.98
N ASN A 42 13.71 10.03 5.01
CA ASN A 42 13.36 8.61 4.92
C ASN A 42 12.31 8.36 3.84
N ARG A 43 11.24 9.17 3.80
CA ARG A 43 10.20 9.03 2.78
C ARG A 43 10.79 9.13 1.37
N TYR A 44 11.54 10.20 1.07
CA TYR A 44 12.15 10.37 -0.26
C TYR A 44 13.17 9.29 -0.59
N MET A 45 13.97 8.87 0.39
CA MET A 45 14.96 7.81 0.21
C MET A 45 14.31 6.50 -0.21
N TYR A 46 13.11 6.16 0.30
CA TYR A 46 12.44 4.90 -0.02
C TYR A 46 11.45 4.95 -1.20
N LEU A 47 11.16 6.12 -1.79
CA LEU A 47 10.21 6.24 -2.91
C LEU A 47 10.57 5.36 -4.11
N HIS A 48 11.85 5.26 -4.46
CA HIS A 48 12.30 4.45 -5.59
C HIS A 48 12.07 2.94 -5.37
N LEU A 49 12.13 2.48 -4.11
CA LEU A 49 11.85 1.08 -3.77
C LEU A 49 10.38 0.71 -4.02
N GLN A 50 9.44 1.66 -3.88
CA GLN A 50 8.04 1.39 -4.19
C GLN A 50 7.85 1.09 -5.67
N VAL A 51 8.51 1.85 -6.55
CA VAL A 51 8.46 1.63 -8.01
C VAL A 51 9.11 0.29 -8.36
N ALA A 52 10.25 -0.03 -7.75
CA ALA A 52 10.91 -1.31 -7.94
C ALA A 52 10.05 -2.49 -7.46
N ALA A 53 9.40 -2.37 -6.30
CA ALA A 53 8.47 -3.38 -5.79
C ALA A 53 7.29 -3.61 -6.73
N VAL A 54 6.74 -2.54 -7.30
CA VAL A 54 5.67 -2.65 -8.30
C VAL A 54 6.15 -3.41 -9.54
N ARG A 55 7.35 -3.07 -10.05
CA ARG A 55 7.94 -3.80 -11.18
C ARG A 55 8.13 -5.28 -10.87
N VAL A 56 8.69 -5.61 -9.71
CA VAL A 56 8.86 -7.01 -9.27
C VAL A 56 7.51 -7.73 -9.19
N GLY A 57 6.47 -7.07 -8.67
CA GLY A 57 5.12 -7.64 -8.64
C GLY A 57 4.55 -7.93 -10.02
N ILE A 58 4.78 -7.04 -11.00
CA ILE A 58 4.42 -7.26 -12.41
C ILE A 58 5.19 -8.44 -13.00
N ASP A 59 6.51 -8.46 -12.81
CA ASP A 59 7.38 -9.48 -13.41
C ASP A 59 7.08 -10.89 -12.84
N LEU A 60 6.68 -10.96 -11.56
CA LEU A 60 6.21 -12.19 -10.91
C LEU A 60 4.75 -12.55 -11.22
N LYS A 61 4.02 -11.72 -11.97
CA LYS A 61 2.56 -11.83 -12.17
C LYS A 61 1.78 -11.94 -10.85
N LEU A 62 2.30 -11.29 -9.81
CA LEU A 62 1.76 -11.38 -8.46
C LEU A 62 0.34 -10.82 -8.38
N TYR A 63 0.04 -9.76 -9.14
CA TYR A 63 -1.28 -9.12 -9.13
C TYR A 63 -2.35 -9.99 -9.78
N ASP A 64 -2.01 -10.64 -10.88
CA ASP A 64 -2.92 -11.57 -11.55
C ASP A 64 -3.26 -12.74 -10.62
N LEU A 65 -2.26 -13.28 -9.92
CA LEU A 65 -2.42 -14.35 -8.94
C LEU A 65 -3.33 -13.92 -7.77
N LEU A 66 -3.11 -12.73 -7.22
CA LEU A 66 -3.89 -12.21 -6.09
C LEU A 66 -5.33 -11.89 -6.47
N VAL A 67 -5.56 -11.33 -7.66
CA VAL A 67 -6.91 -11.01 -8.17
C VAL A 67 -7.70 -12.27 -8.49
N ALA A 68 -7.05 -13.32 -8.98
CA ALA A 68 -7.71 -14.59 -9.30
C ALA A 68 -8.02 -15.46 -8.08
N SER A 69 -7.43 -15.18 -6.92
CA SER A 69 -7.61 -16.00 -5.72
C SER A 69 -8.83 -15.60 -4.91
N GLU A 70 -9.75 -16.54 -4.72
CA GLU A 70 -10.93 -16.35 -3.87
C GLU A 70 -10.62 -16.51 -2.37
N THR A 71 -9.45 -17.07 -2.04
CA THR A 71 -9.00 -17.30 -0.66
C THR A 71 -7.66 -16.61 -0.39
N PRO A 72 -7.36 -16.24 0.87
CA PRO A 72 -6.03 -15.74 1.23
C PRO A 72 -4.93 -16.74 0.83
N LEU A 73 -3.86 -16.26 0.20
CA LEU A 73 -2.69 -17.06 -0.17
C LEU A 73 -1.59 -16.93 0.87
N SER A 74 -0.95 -18.05 1.23
CA SER A 74 0.27 -18.00 2.04
C SER A 74 1.47 -17.53 1.22
N VAL A 75 2.53 -17.07 1.89
CA VAL A 75 3.79 -16.69 1.23
C VAL A 75 4.38 -17.90 0.51
N GLU A 76 4.24 -19.09 1.09
CA GLU A 76 4.69 -20.36 0.54
C GLU A 76 3.95 -20.72 -0.76
N ASP A 77 2.63 -20.51 -0.81
CA ASP A 77 1.82 -20.75 -2.01
C ASP A 77 2.22 -19.81 -3.17
N ILE A 78 2.46 -18.53 -2.85
CA ILE A 78 2.91 -17.54 -3.81
C ILE A 78 4.33 -17.89 -4.30
N ALA A 79 5.24 -18.24 -3.39
CA ALA A 79 6.61 -18.65 -3.72
C ALA A 79 6.62 -19.86 -4.64
N LYS A 80 5.80 -20.87 -4.35
CA LYS A 80 5.67 -22.08 -5.16
C LYS A 80 5.16 -21.78 -6.57
N THR A 81 4.23 -20.84 -6.70
CA THR A 81 3.61 -20.48 -7.99
C THR A 81 4.50 -19.58 -8.83
N THR A 82 5.20 -18.63 -8.20
CA THR A 82 5.99 -17.61 -8.88
C THR A 82 7.47 -17.96 -9.01
N GLY A 83 7.96 -18.93 -8.24
CA GLY A 83 9.38 -19.26 -8.13
C GLY A 83 10.19 -18.22 -7.33
N ALA A 84 9.54 -17.21 -6.76
CA ALA A 84 10.20 -16.20 -5.95
C ALA A 84 10.65 -16.76 -4.59
N SER A 85 11.74 -16.21 -4.08
CA SER A 85 12.21 -16.55 -2.73
C SER A 85 11.17 -16.14 -1.68
N PRO A 86 10.81 -17.02 -0.72
CA PRO A 86 9.94 -16.66 0.40
C PRO A 86 10.46 -15.46 1.20
N LEU A 87 11.78 -15.25 1.25
CA LEU A 87 12.37 -14.07 1.91
C LEU A 87 12.07 -12.77 1.15
N LEU A 88 12.02 -12.84 -0.19
CA LEU A 88 11.65 -11.69 -1.02
C LEU A 88 10.19 -11.33 -0.78
N LEU A 89 9.31 -12.33 -0.68
CA LEU A 89 7.86 -12.20 -0.49
C LEU A 89 7.44 -11.95 0.97
N GLY A 90 8.34 -12.21 1.91
CA GLY A 90 8.06 -12.19 3.33
C GLY A 90 7.83 -10.79 3.90
N PRO A 91 7.14 -10.71 5.06
CA PRO A 91 6.74 -9.45 5.67
C PRO A 91 7.91 -8.57 6.08
N ASN A 92 9.15 -9.07 6.12
CA ASN A 92 10.34 -8.31 6.51
C ASN A 92 10.97 -7.50 5.37
N ASN A 93 10.53 -7.69 4.12
CA ASN A 93 10.97 -6.89 2.99
C ASN A 93 10.31 -5.49 3.05
N GLN A 94 11.08 -4.44 3.35
CA GLN A 94 10.57 -3.06 3.43
C GLN A 94 9.88 -2.60 2.14
N ALA A 95 10.35 -3.03 0.98
CA ALA A 95 9.75 -2.68 -0.31
C ALA A 95 8.34 -3.31 -0.46
N LEU A 96 8.15 -4.54 0.04
CA LEU A 96 6.84 -5.18 0.06
C LEU A 96 5.96 -4.75 1.25
N LYS A 97 6.52 -4.30 2.38
CA LYS A 97 5.72 -3.67 3.47
C LYS A 97 5.02 -2.41 2.96
N LEU A 98 5.75 -1.57 2.24
CA LEU A 98 5.20 -0.38 1.57
C LEU A 98 4.17 -0.79 0.50
N PHE A 99 4.41 -1.88 -0.23
CA PHE A 99 3.45 -2.41 -1.18
C PHE A 99 2.16 -2.95 -0.52
N ASN A 100 2.26 -3.65 0.60
CA ASN A 100 1.12 -4.17 1.36
C ASN A 100 0.26 -3.03 1.96
N SER A 101 0.87 -1.90 2.33
CA SER A 101 0.10 -0.72 2.75
C SER A 101 -0.66 -0.06 1.59
N LEU A 102 -0.16 -0.18 0.36
CA LEU A 102 -0.81 0.30 -0.87
C LEU A 102 -1.92 -0.64 -1.38
N MET A 103 -1.82 -1.94 -1.10
CA MET A 103 -2.76 -2.97 -1.55
C MET A 103 -3.80 -3.39 -0.51
N ARG A 104 -3.79 -2.82 0.70
CA ARG A 104 -4.90 -3.05 1.64
C ARG A 104 -6.22 -2.65 0.96
N PRO A 105 -7.22 -3.55 0.92
CA PRO A 105 -8.53 -3.18 0.44
C PRO A 105 -9.03 -1.97 1.23
N GLN A 106 -9.44 -0.93 0.52
CA GLN A 106 -10.09 0.23 1.10
C GLN A 106 -11.53 -0.16 1.44
N GLY A 107 -11.72 -0.72 2.64
CA GLY A 107 -13.02 -0.96 3.28
C GLY A 107 -13.49 -2.42 3.29
N ASP A 108 -13.93 -2.86 4.48
CA ASP A 108 -15.36 -3.12 4.70
C ASP A 108 -15.99 -1.86 5.32
#